data_AF-E4YHQ0-F1
#
_entry.id   AF-E4YHQ0-F1
#
_cell.length_a   1.000
_cell.length_b   1.000
_cell.length_c   1.000
_cell.angle_alpha   90.00
_cell.angle_beta   90.00
_cell.angle_gamma   90.00
#
_symmetry.space_group_name_H-M   'P 1'
#
loop_
_entity.id
_entity.type
_entity.pdbx_description
1 polymer ?
#
loop_
_entity_poly.entity_id
_entity_poly.type
_entity_poly.pdbx_seq_one_letter_code
_entity_poly.pdbx_strand_id
1 'polypeptide(L)'
;MWVDPRINLDPVQLPSPELHTEKSVETRHPTFKALRLCIKEAFKADLTSLMVPLLLTNSMHETMTAPWCLRRAEIVMKCIKGYLIEFPLSRCTLHFTVPIGIDSIVFKRIRDLIPENFRLTVALNI
;
A
#
# COMPACT_ATOMS: atom_id res chain seq x y z
N MET A 1 31.92 12.80 10.33
CA MET A 1 31.26 11.64 9.70
C MET A 1 32.25 10.49 9.77
N TRP A 2 32.16 9.64 10.80
CA TRP A 2 33.08 8.51 10.96
C TRP A 2 32.42 7.26 10.39
N VAL A 3 33.02 6.66 9.37
CA VAL A 3 32.60 5.39 8.77
C VAL A 3 33.49 4.30 9.38
N ASP A 4 32.90 3.29 10.03
CA ASP A 4 33.65 2.19 10.67
C ASP A 4 34.32 1.31 9.59
N PRO A 5 35.65 1.17 9.59
CA PRO A 5 36.41 0.44 8.57
C PRO A 5 36.24 -1.10 8.65
N ARG A 6 35.42 -1.63 9.56
CA ARG A 6 35.10 -3.07 9.65
C ARG A 6 33.80 -3.46 8.94
N ILE A 7 33.02 -2.50 8.43
CA ILE A 7 31.84 -2.81 7.64
C ILE A 7 32.26 -2.93 6.19
N ASN A 8 32.49 -4.17 5.74
CA ASN A 8 32.52 -4.47 4.32
C ASN A 8 31.11 -4.24 3.77
N LEU A 9 30.89 -3.05 3.19
CA LEU A 9 29.73 -2.77 2.34
C LEU A 9 29.98 -3.46 1.00
N ASP A 10 30.03 -4.79 1.00
CA ASP A 10 29.62 -5.51 -0.20
C ASP A 10 28.22 -4.96 -0.51
N PRO A 11 27.94 -4.51 -1.75
CA PRO A 11 26.58 -4.14 -2.08
C PRO A 11 25.77 -5.39 -1.78
N VAL A 12 24.97 -5.34 -0.71
CA VAL A 12 23.88 -6.29 -0.53
C VAL A 12 23.18 -6.20 -1.87
N GLN A 13 23.29 -7.26 -2.67
CA GLN A 13 22.40 -7.49 -3.78
C GLN A 13 21.04 -7.61 -3.12
N LEU A 14 20.44 -6.45 -2.86
CA LEU A 14 19.03 -6.30 -2.67
C LEU A 14 18.47 -7.08 -3.85
N PRO A 15 17.76 -8.19 -3.61
CA PRO A 15 17.13 -8.90 -4.71
C PRO A 15 16.45 -7.80 -5.52
N SER A 16 16.86 -7.67 -6.80
CA SER A 16 16.22 -6.76 -7.74
C SER A 16 14.74 -6.89 -7.46
N PRO A 17 14.01 -5.82 -7.09
CA PRO A 17 12.70 -5.96 -6.51
C PRO A 17 11.89 -6.80 -7.49
N GLU A 18 11.72 -8.08 -7.18
CA GLU A 18 10.84 -8.97 -7.92
C GLU A 18 9.47 -8.53 -7.46
N LEU A 19 9.12 -7.37 -8.00
CA LEU A 19 7.92 -6.63 -7.82
C LEU A 19 6.84 -7.58 -8.29
N HIS A 20 6.15 -8.17 -7.32
CA HIS A 20 5.31 -9.35 -7.48
C HIS A 20 4.51 -9.28 -8.79
N THR A 21 5.11 -9.85 -9.84
CA THR A 21 4.52 -9.97 -11.19
C THR A 21 3.51 -11.12 -11.17
N GLU A 22 3.16 -11.59 -9.97
CA GLU A 22 2.18 -12.62 -9.73
C GLU A 22 0.81 -12.14 -10.23
N LYS A 23 0.22 -12.96 -11.11
CA LYS A 23 -1.09 -12.70 -11.70
C LYS A 23 -2.19 -12.54 -10.64
N SER A 24 -2.02 -13.09 -9.44
CA SER A 24 -2.98 -12.99 -8.34
C SER A 24 -2.26 -12.86 -7.00
N VAL A 25 -2.60 -11.82 -6.22
CA VAL A 25 -2.16 -11.66 -4.83
C VAL A 25 -3.36 -11.95 -3.95
N GLU A 26 -3.28 -13.01 -3.16
CA GLU A 26 -4.29 -13.41 -2.18
C GLU A 26 -3.95 -12.88 -0.79
N THR A 27 -4.93 -12.81 0.12
CA THR A 27 -4.75 -12.28 1.49
C THR A 27 -3.69 -13.01 2.32
N ARG A 28 -3.34 -14.26 1.95
CA ARG A 28 -2.27 -15.06 2.58
C ARG A 28 -0.86 -14.68 2.10
N HIS A 29 -0.74 -13.83 1.09
CA HIS A 29 0.54 -13.40 0.54
C HIS A 29 1.38 -12.67 1.61
N PRO A 30 2.70 -12.95 1.73
CA PRO A 30 3.57 -12.36 2.76
C PRO A 30 3.53 -10.83 2.83
N THR A 31 3.30 -10.15 1.69
CA THR A 31 3.15 -8.69 1.63
C THR A 31 2.04 -8.16 2.53
N PHE A 32 0.92 -8.88 2.69
CA PHE A 32 -0.16 -8.45 3.58
C PHE A 32 0.24 -8.57 5.05
N LYS A 33 1.01 -9.60 5.40
CA LYS A 33 1.61 -9.73 6.73
C LYS A 33 2.59 -8.58 7.01
N ALA A 34 3.42 -8.22 6.04
CA ALA A 34 4.33 -7.07 6.13
C ALA A 34 3.55 -5.75 6.27
N LEU A 35 2.51 -5.55 5.46
CA LEU A 35 1.66 -4.35 5.51
C LEU A 35 0.97 -4.19 6.87
N ARG A 36 0.45 -5.28 7.45
CA ARG A 36 -0.10 -5.28 8.82
C ARG A 36 0.95 -4.85 9.84
N LEU A 37 2.19 -5.34 9.72
CA LEU A 37 3.26 -4.96 10.62
C LEU A 37 3.61 -3.47 10.48
N CYS A 38 3.69 -2.93 9.27
CA CYS A 38 3.90 -1.50 9.04
C CYS A 38 2.82 -0.64 9.71
N ILE A 39 1.54 -1.01 9.58
CA ILE A 39 0.42 -0.30 10.22
C ILE A 39 0.51 -0.40 11.75
N LYS A 40 0.86 -1.58 12.29
CA LYS A 40 1.06 -1.78 13.73
C LYS A 40 2.18 -0.89 14.28
N GLU A 41 3.31 -0.81 13.59
CA GLU A 41 4.42 0.04 14.03
C GLU A 41 4.10 1.53 13.84
N ALA A 42 3.38 1.90 12.78
CA ALA A 42 2.86 3.26 12.59
C ALA A 42 1.93 3.69 13.73
N PHE A 43 1.09 2.77 14.22
CA PHE A 43 0.21 3.00 15.37
C PHE A 43 1.01 3.23 16.65
N LYS A 44 2.02 2.40 16.94
CA LYS A 44 2.87 2.56 18.12
C LYS A 44 3.70 3.85 18.09
N ALA A 45 4.11 4.28 16.90
CA ALA A 45 4.90 5.49 16.70
C ALA A 45 4.06 6.78 16.62
N ASP A 46 2.72 6.69 16.69
CA ASP A 46 1.79 7.82 16.55
C ASP A 46 2.06 8.66 15.28
N LEU A 47 2.25 7.99 14.14
CA LEU A 47 2.50 8.67 12.87
C LEU A 47 1.29 9.51 12.43
N THR A 48 1.57 10.68 11.84
CA THR A 48 0.55 11.60 11.32
C THR A 48 0.22 11.39 9.84
N SER A 49 1.06 10.66 9.11
CA SER A 49 0.81 10.30 7.71
C SER A 49 1.43 8.96 7.36
N LEU A 50 0.72 8.17 6.55
CA LEU A 50 1.19 6.90 6.01
C LEU A 50 0.75 6.79 4.55
N MET A 51 1.66 6.36 3.67
CA MET A 51 1.37 6.16 2.26
C MET A 51 1.38 4.67 1.93
N VAL A 52 0.37 4.20 1.19
CA VAL A 52 0.28 2.79 0.77
C VAL A 52 -0.01 2.70 -0.73
N PRO A 53 0.86 2.05 -1.52
CA PRO A 53 0.61 1.79 -2.93
C PRO A 53 -0.46 0.71 -3.09
N LEU A 54 -1.62 1.07 -3.64
CA LEU A 54 -2.78 0.17 -3.79
C LEU A 54 -2.51 -1.04 -4.69
N LEU A 55 -1.56 -0.92 -5.61
CA LEU A 55 -1.19 -2.00 -6.51
C LEU A 55 0.03 -2.80 -6.00
N LEU A 56 0.55 -2.45 -4.81
CA LEU A 56 1.77 -3.02 -4.23
C LEU A 56 2.98 -2.90 -5.17
N THR A 57 2.98 -1.86 -5.99
CA THR A 57 4.04 -1.51 -6.93
C THR A 57 4.15 0.01 -7.11
N ASN A 58 5.33 0.47 -7.52
CA ASN A 58 5.62 1.86 -7.86
C ASN A 58 5.57 2.13 -9.38
N SER A 59 5.54 1.09 -10.22
CA SER A 59 5.55 1.19 -11.68
C SER A 59 4.45 0.35 -12.34
N MET A 60 3.93 0.83 -13.47
CA MET A 60 3.03 0.07 -14.34
C MET A 60 3.82 -0.95 -15.17
N HIS A 61 3.21 -2.12 -15.39
CA HIS A 61 3.72 -3.19 -16.26
C HIS A 61 2.64 -3.62 -17.25
N GLU A 62 3.05 -4.17 -18.39
CA GLU A 62 2.14 -4.57 -19.47
C GLU A 62 1.09 -5.61 -19.02
N THR A 63 1.43 -6.43 -18.03
CA THR A 63 0.53 -7.45 -17.46
C THR A 63 -0.56 -6.88 -16.54
N MET A 64 -0.47 -5.60 -16.16
CA MET A 64 -1.39 -4.93 -15.24
C MET A 64 -2.64 -4.40 -15.98
N THR A 65 -3.51 -5.34 -16.36
CA THR A 65 -4.80 -5.03 -17.00
C THR A 65 -5.76 -4.32 -16.04
N ALA A 66 -6.77 -3.62 -16.57
CA ALA A 66 -7.78 -2.95 -15.74
C ALA A 66 -8.44 -3.86 -14.67
N PRO A 67 -8.89 -5.09 -14.99
CA PRO A 67 -9.42 -6.01 -13.98
C PRO A 67 -8.40 -6.38 -12.89
N TRP A 68 -7.14 -6.54 -13.26
CA TRP A 68 -6.05 -6.84 -12.32
C TRP A 68 -5.86 -5.68 -11.33
N CYS A 69 -5.86 -4.43 -11.82
CA CYS A 69 -5.69 -3.23 -11.00
C CYS A 69 -6.83 -3.08 -10.00
N LEU A 70 -8.08 -3.23 -10.46
CA LEU A 70 -9.26 -3.08 -9.61
C LEU A 70 -9.32 -4.14 -8.53
N ARG A 71 -9.14 -5.41 -8.91
CA ARG A 71 -9.14 -6.53 -7.95
C ARG A 71 -8.08 -6.35 -6.87
N ARG A 72 -6.87 -5.93 -7.26
CA ARG A 72 -5.77 -5.77 -6.30
C ARG A 72 -5.97 -4.58 -5.38
N ALA A 73 -6.37 -3.43 -5.93
CA ALA A 73 -6.72 -2.26 -5.13
C ALA A 73 -7.80 -2.60 -4.10
N GLU A 74 -8.84 -3.32 -4.50
CA GLU A 74 -9.93 -3.73 -3.61
C GLU A 74 -9.44 -4.65 -2.47
N ILE A 75 -8.66 -5.68 -2.79
CA ILE A 75 -8.10 -6.59 -1.77
C ILE A 75 -7.21 -5.82 -0.79
N VAL A 76 -6.34 -4.94 -1.30
CA VAL A 76 -5.45 -4.13 -0.48
C VAL A 76 -6.25 -3.20 0.44
N MET A 77 -7.27 -2.51 -0.08
CA MET A 77 -8.17 -1.67 0.72
C MET A 77 -8.88 -2.48 1.83
N LYS A 78 -9.40 -3.67 1.51
CA LYS A 78 -10.09 -4.54 2.48
C LYS A 78 -9.16 -5.02 3.58
N CYS A 79 -7.95 -5.46 3.23
CA CYS A 79 -6.94 -5.85 4.21
C CYS A 79 -6.56 -4.69 5.14
N ILE A 80 -6.27 -3.52 4.56
CA ILE A 80 -5.95 -2.30 5.31
C ILE A 80 -7.08 -1.91 6.24
N LYS A 81 -8.33 -1.92 5.77
CA LYS A 81 -9.51 -1.67 6.60
C LYS A 81 -9.55 -2.58 7.82
N GLY A 82 -9.31 -3.88 7.64
CA GLY A 82 -9.21 -4.84 8.74
C GLY A 82 -8.09 -4.50 9.72
N TYR A 83 -6.92 -4.10 9.22
CA TYR A 83 -5.78 -3.71 10.06
C TYR A 83 -6.02 -2.41 10.81
N LEU A 84 -6.74 -1.44 10.24
CA LEU A 84 -7.10 -0.19 10.92
C LEU A 84 -8.13 -0.39 12.03
N ILE A 85 -8.94 -1.47 11.96
CA ILE A 85 -9.82 -1.86 13.08
C ILE A 85 -8.99 -2.40 14.24
N GLU A 86 -7.94 -3.17 13.94
CA GLU A 86 -7.03 -3.73 14.96
C GLU A 86 -6.07 -2.67 15.53
N PHE A 87 -5.56 -1.78 14.69
CA PHE A 87 -4.58 -0.74 15.00
C PHE A 87 -5.08 0.63 14.48
N PRO A 88 -5.96 1.31 15.25
CA PRO A 88 -6.63 2.52 14.78
C PRO A 88 -5.64 3.70 14.70
N LEU A 89 -5.34 4.13 13.48
CA LEU A 89 -4.50 5.30 13.21
C LEU A 89 -5.30 6.61 13.25
N SER A 90 -5.97 6.90 14.36
CA SER A 90 -6.96 8.00 14.48
C SER A 90 -6.42 9.41 14.20
N ARG A 91 -5.10 9.62 14.33
CA ARG A 91 -4.43 10.91 14.08
C ARG A 91 -3.62 10.92 12.78
N CYS A 92 -3.70 9.83 12.00
CA CYS A 92 -2.90 9.62 10.80
C CYS A 92 -3.75 9.84 9.55
N THR A 93 -3.20 10.56 8.57
CA THR A 93 -3.76 10.59 7.22
C THR A 93 -3.18 9.44 6.41
N LEU A 94 -4.05 8.49 6.02
CA LEU A 94 -3.67 7.39 5.14
C LEU A 94 -3.85 7.80 3.68
N HIS A 95 -2.75 7.86 2.93
CA HIS A 95 -2.74 8.17 1.51
C HIS A 95 -2.67 6.88 0.68
N PHE A 96 -3.70 6.63 -0.10
CA PHE A 96 -3.67 5.60 -1.13
C PHE A 96 -3.04 6.16 -2.41
N THR A 97 -1.99 5.49 -2.89
CA THR A 97 -1.31 5.86 -4.13
C THR A 97 -1.45 4.80 -5.20
N VAL A 98 -1.34 5.24 -6.45
CA VAL A 98 -1.31 4.40 -7.65
C VAL A 98 -0.03 4.71 -8.43
N PRO A 99 0.50 3.77 -9.22
CA PRO A 99 1.68 4.01 -10.04
C PRO A 99 1.47 5.11 -11.08
N ILE A 100 2.57 5.77 -11.46
CA ILE A 100 2.59 6.72 -12.56
C ILE A 100 2.28 5.98 -13.87
N GLY A 101 1.49 6.61 -14.75
CA GLY A 101 1.10 6.04 -16.04
C GLY A 101 -0.12 5.13 -15.99
N ILE A 102 -0.83 5.06 -14.85
CA ILE A 102 -2.12 4.39 -14.79
C ILE A 102 -3.13 5.09 -15.72
N ASP A 103 -3.90 4.30 -16.45
CA ASP A 103 -4.96 4.83 -17.30
C ASP A 103 -6.02 5.58 -16.47
N SER A 104 -6.50 6.72 -17.00
CA SER A 104 -7.40 7.62 -16.29
C SER A 104 -8.76 7.00 -15.95
N ILE A 105 -9.25 6.07 -16.78
CA ILE A 105 -10.52 5.36 -16.56
C ILE A 105 -10.32 4.33 -15.45
N VAL A 106 -9.20 3.61 -15.47
CA VAL A 106 -8.83 2.68 -14.39
C VAL A 106 -8.68 3.42 -13.07
N PHE A 107 -8.01 4.57 -13.07
CA PHE A 107 -7.87 5.41 -11.87
C PHE A 107 -9.22 5.85 -11.29
N LYS A 108 -10.14 6.33 -12.14
CA LYS A 108 -11.50 6.69 -11.71
C LYS A 108 -12.21 5.51 -11.06
N ARG A 109 -12.14 4.33 -11.67
CA ARG A 109 -12.73 3.11 -11.09
C ARG A 109 -12.09 2.71 -9.77
N ILE A 110 -10.76 2.84 -9.61
CA ILE A 110 -10.09 2.61 -8.33
C ILE A 110 -10.57 3.61 -7.27
N ARG A 111 -10.74 4.88 -7.63
CA ARG A 111 -11.27 5.91 -6.73
C ARG A 111 -12.68 5.54 -6.26
N ASP A 112 -13.52 5.00 -7.13
CA ASP A 112 -14.90 4.61 -6.80
C ASP A 112 -14.96 3.42 -5.83
N LEU A 113 -13.89 2.60 -5.75
CA LEU A 113 -13.77 1.56 -4.72
C LEU A 113 -13.64 2.12 -3.30
N ILE A 114 -13.20 3.38 -3.13
CA ILE A 114 -13.01 3.98 -1.81
C ILE A 114 -14.34 4.07 -1.05
N PRO A 115 -15.41 4.71 -1.57
CA PRO A 115 -16.71 4.72 -0.89
C PRO A 115 -17.36 3.34 -0.75
N GLU A 116 -17.03 2.38 -1.63
CA GLU A 116 -17.53 1.00 -1.52
C GLU A 116 -16.89 0.24 -0.35
N ASN A 117 -15.61 0.52 -0.07
CA ASN A 117 -14.85 -0.17 0.97
C ASN A 117 -14.83 0.59 2.30
N PHE A 118 -14.86 1.91 2.28
CA PHE A 118 -14.79 2.77 3.46
C PHE A 118 -16.06 3.60 3.59
N ARG A 119 -16.61 3.64 4.80
CA ARG A 119 -17.72 4.55 5.10
C ARG A 119 -17.17 5.97 5.06
N LEU A 120 -17.65 6.77 4.12
CA LEU A 120 -17.36 8.19 4.10
C LEU A 120 -18.18 8.88 5.19
N THR A 121 -17.49 9.59 6.06
CA THR A 121 -18.13 10.55 6.97
C THR A 121 -18.05 11.91 6.29
N VAL A 122 -19.18 12.63 6.22
CA VAL A 122 -19.15 14.04 5.84
C VAL A 122 -18.39 14.75 6.95
N ALA A 123 -17.28 15.43 6.61
CA ALA A 123 -16.65 16.34 7.55
C ALA A 123 -17.70 17.37 7.95
N LEU A 124 -18.04 17.45 9.23
CA LEU A 124 -18.85 18.55 9.74
C LEU A 124 -18.09 19.83 9.39
N ASN A 125 -18.62 20.62 8.44
CA ASN A 125 -18.21 22.00 8.26
C ASN A 125 -18.65 22.74 9.53
N ILE A 126 -17.80 22.75 10.55
CA ILE A 126 -17.93 23.59 11.74
C ILE A 126 -17.19 24.90 11.50
#